data_AF-A0A537E4Q3-F1
#
_entry.id   AF-A0A537E4Q3-F1
#
_cell.length_a   1.000
_cell.length_b   1.000
_cell.length_c   1.000
_cell.angle_alpha   90.00
_cell.angle_beta   90.00
_cell.angle_gamma   90.00
#
_symmetry.space_group_name_H-M   'P 1'
#
loop_
_entity.id
_entity.type
_entity.pdbx_description
1 polymer ?
#
loop_
_entity_poly.entity_id
_entity_poly.type
_entity_poly.pdbx_seq_one_letter_code
_entity_poly.pdbx_strand_id
1 'polypeptide(L)' 'MELRCVKCAVKFERTFEERRRQLNYSEGEMLQLDEKACPNHCGGDWFSIEKQHPIRKFKRRFGHDA' A
#
# COMPACT_ATOMS: atom_id res chain seq x y z
N MET A 1 -2.11 -3.40 -1.23
CA MET A 1 -0.69 -3.45 -0.88
C MET A 1 -0.67 -3.99 0.52
N GLU A 2 -0.11 -5.19 0.69
CA GLU A 2 0.08 -5.82 1.99
C GLU A 2 1.37 -5.27 2.59
N LEU A 3 1.26 -4.69 3.78
CA LEU A 3 2.38 -4.20 4.57
C LEU A 3 2.55 -5.06 5.81
N ARG A 4 3.80 -5.25 6.21
CA ARG A 4 4.15 -5.90 7.47
C ARG A 4 5.03 -4.98 8.31
N CYS A 5 4.57 -4.63 9.49
CA CYS A 5 5.35 -3.84 10.43
C CYS A 5 6.59 -4.61 10.88
N VAL A 6 7.77 -4.01 10.82
CA VAL A 6 9.03 -4.66 11.23
C VAL A 6 9.07 -4.88 12.76
N LYS A 7 8.45 -3.98 13.52
CA LYS A 7 8.52 -3.97 15.00
C LYS A 7 7.61 -5.01 15.66
N CYS A 8 6.36 -5.12 15.21
CA CYS A 8 5.38 -6.04 15.80
C CYS A 8 4.96 -7.20 14.88
N ALA A 9 5.58 -7.29 13.69
CA ALA A 9 5.31 -8.30 12.67
C ALA A 9 3.85 -8.38 12.18
N VAL A 10 2.99 -7.43 12.56
CA VAL A 10 1.58 -7.42 12.16
C VAL A 10 1.47 -7.12 10.67
N LYS A 11 0.63 -7.89 9.99
CA LYS A 11 0.32 -7.71 8.56
C LYS A 11 -0.99 -6.96 8.44
N PHE A 12 -1.03 -5.97 7.56
CA PHE A 12 -2.24 -5.21 7.27
C PHE A 12 -2.25 -4.72 5.83
N GLU A 13 -3.44 -4.52 5.28
CA GLU A 13 -3.60 -3.97 3.94
C GLU A 13 -3.77 -2.45 3.98
N ARG A 14 -3.05 -1.76 3.09
CA ARG A 14 -3.32 -0.34 2.81
C ARG A 14 -4.61 -0.17 2.00
N THR A 15 -5.33 0.90 2.32
CA THR A 15 -6.58 1.25 1.65
C THR A 15 -6.36 1.60 0.18
N PHE A 16 -7.41 1.52 -0.64
CA PHE A 16 -7.31 1.75 -2.09
C PHE A 16 -6.85 3.16 -2.45
N GLU A 17 -7.27 4.19 -1.69
CA GLU A 17 -6.90 5.59 -1.94
C GLU A 17 -5.40 5.82 -1.74
N GLU A 18 -4.81 5.23 -0.71
CA GLU A 18 -3.39 5.35 -0.40
C GLU A 18 -2.53 4.64 -1.45
N ARG A 19 -2.95 3.45 -1.91
CA ARG A 19 -2.30 2.75 -3.03
C ARG A 19 -2.27 3.60 -4.30
N ARG A 20 -3.31 4.40 -4.55
CA ARG A 20 -3.41 5.20 -5.77
C ARG A 20 -2.45 6.39 -5.79
N ARG A 21 -2.12 6.95 -4.62
CA ARG A 21 -1.14 8.04 -4.50
C ARG A 21 0.31 7.54 -4.64
N GLN A 22 0.56 6.27 -4.34
CA GLN A 22 1.91 5.72 -4.23
C GLN A 22 2.12 4.58 -5.24
N LEU A 23 2.34 4.96 -6.50
CA LEU A 23 2.46 4.04 -7.66
C LEU A 23 3.84 3.37 -7.79
N ASN A 24 4.84 3.74 -6.98
CA ASN A 24 6.25 3.42 -7.23
C ASN A 24 6.89 2.43 -6.26
N TYR A 25 6.15 1.84 -5.31
CA TYR A 25 6.74 0.88 -4.40
C TYR A 25 6.82 -0.52 -5.01
N SER A 26 7.93 -1.22 -4.79
CA SER A 26 8.14 -2.58 -5.28
C SER A 26 7.97 -3.61 -4.16
N GLU A 27 7.61 -4.84 -4.51
CA GLU A 27 7.60 -5.95 -3.56
C GLU A 27 8.99 -6.18 -2.97
N GLY A 28 9.07 -6.35 -1.65
CA GLY A 28 10.34 -6.50 -0.93
C GLY A 28 11.00 -5.18 -0.49
N GLU A 29 10.48 -4.02 -0.90
CA GLU A 29 10.97 -2.74 -0.38
C GLU A 29 10.48 -2.48 1.05
N MET A 30 11.24 -1.64 1.75
CA MET A 30 10.86 -1.10 3.05
C MET A 30 10.33 0.32 2.88
N LEU A 31 9.19 0.57 3.52
CA LEU A 31 8.46 1.81 3.49
C LEU A 31 8.48 2.42 4.89
N GLN A 32 8.90 3.68 4.99
CA GLN A 32 8.74 4.46 6.19
C GLN A 32 7.38 5.16 6.17
N LEU A 33 6.59 4.97 7.21
CA LEU A 33 5.27 5.57 7.41
C LEU A 33 5.18 6.13 8.83
N ASP A 34 4.11 6.87 9.12
CA ASP A 34 3.84 7.33 10.47
C ASP A 34 3.74 6.16 11.46
N GLU A 35 4.20 6.39 12.69
CA GLU A 35 4.13 5.44 13.81
C GLU A 35 2.71 4.96 14.13
N LYS A 36 1.70 5.74 13.72
CA LYS A 36 0.27 5.45 13.86
C LYS A 36 -0.29 4.60 12.71
N ALA A 37 0.48 4.35 11.66
CA ALA A 37 0.05 3.54 10.53
C ALA A 37 -0.07 2.05 10.89
N CYS A 38 0.67 1.60 11.91
CA CYS A 38 0.53 0.25 12.42
C CYS A 38 -0.79 0.14 13.22
N PRO A 39 -1.68 -0.84 12.92
CA PRO A 39 -2.94 -1.00 13.64
C PRO A 39 -2.76 -1.31 15.14
N ASN A 40 -1.64 -1.93 15.51
CA ASN A 40 -1.28 -2.17 16.91
C ASN A 40 -0.66 -0.96 17.62
N HIS A 41 -0.52 0.19 16.95
CA HIS A 41 0.13 1.40 17.49
C HIS A 41 1.47 1.12 18.19
N CYS A 42 2.27 0.20 17.63
CA CYS A 42 3.51 -0.26 18.25
C CYS A 42 4.62 0.81 18.27
N GLY A 43 4.39 2.00 17.70
CA GLY A 43 5.40 3.03 17.54
C GLY A 43 6.51 2.61 16.58
N GLY A 44 6.13 1.88 15.52
CA GLY A 44 7.03 1.45 14.45
C GLY A 44 6.71 2.23 13.19
N ASP A 45 7.73 2.83 12.61
CA ASP A 45 7.68 3.64 11.39
C ASP A 45 8.10 2.84 10.15
N TRP A 46 8.78 1.69 10.32
CA TRP A 46 9.22 0.84 9.21
C TRP A 46 8.27 -0.33 8.91
N PHE A 47 7.94 -0.47 7.63
CA PHE A 47 7.02 -1.48 7.10
C PHE A 47 7.61 -2.15 5.86
N SER A 48 7.60 -3.47 5.82
CA SER A 48 7.99 -4.25 4.64
C SER A 48 6.80 -4.49 3.71
N ILE A 49 7.00 -4.35 2.40
CA ILE A 49 5.96 -4.59 1.40
C ILE A 49 6.00 -6.06 1.01
N GLU A 50 5.02 -6.84 1.48
CA GLU A 50 4.96 -8.28 1.17
C GLU A 50 4.31 -8.55 -0.19
N LYS A 51 3.25 -7.80 -0.55
CA LYS A 51 2.60 -7.93 -1.86
C LYS A 51 2.09 -6.60 -2.40
N GLN A 52 2.34 -6.37 -3.68
CA GLN A 52 1.79 -5.24 -4.42
C GLN A 52 0.74 -5.74 -5.41
N HIS A 53 -0.52 -5.68 -5.00
CA HIS A 53 -1.61 -5.94 -5.95
C HIS A 53 -1.71 -4.81 -6.98
N PRO A 54 -1.62 -5.10 -8.29
CA PRO A 54 -1.76 -4.09 -9.31
C PRO A 54 -3.15 -3.46 -9.20
N ILE A 55 -3.20 -2.13 -9.12
CA ILE A 55 -4.48 -1.42 -9.25
C ILE A 55 -4.90 -1.57 -10.70
N ARG A 56 -5.92 -2.41 -10.95
CA ARG A 56 -6.52 -2.57 -12.27
C ARG A 56 -7.11 -1.22 -12.70
N LYS A 57 -6.35 -0.46 -13.50
CA LYS A 57 -6.83 0.78 -14.11
C LYS A 57 -7.94 0.39 -15.09
N PHE A 58 -9.19 0.62 -14.72
CA PHE A 58 -10.29 0.54 -15.68
C PHE A 58 -10.00 1.55 -16.79
N LYS A 59 -9.73 1.06 -18.01
CA LYS A 59 -9.69 1.92 -19.21
C LYS A 59 -11.08 2.54 -19.32
N ARG A 60 -11.21 3.82 -19.01
CA ARG A 60 -12.37 4.61 -19.42
C ARG A 60 -12.35 4.61 -20.95
N ARG A 61 -13.16 3.76 -21.58
CA ARG A 61 -13.54 3.98 -22.97
C ARG A 61 -14.49 5.17 -22.92
N PHE A 62 -13.98 6.37 -23.18
CA PHE A 62 -14.87 7.42 -23.66
C PHE A 62 -15.41 6.89 -24.98
N GLY A 63 -16.70 6.55 -24.99
CA GLY A 63 -17.42 6.24 -26.21
C GLY A 63 -17.21 7.40 -27.16
N HIS A 64 -16.53 7.10 -28.26
CA HIS A 64 -16.60 7.91 -29.46
C HIS A 64 -17.97 7.60 -30.04
N ASP A 65 -19.01 8.22 -29.48
CA ASP A 65 -20.32 8.24 -30.12
C ASP A 65 -20.21 9.18 -31.32
N ALA A 66 -20.72 8.65 -32.43
CA ALA A 66 -20.55 9.07 -33.82
C ALA A 66 -21.05 10.48 -34.15
#